data_AF-A0A7C8JI06-F1
#
_entry.id   AF-A0A7C8JI06-F1
#
_cell.length_a   1.000
_cell.length_b   1.000
_cell.length_c   1.000
_cell.angle_alpha   90.00
_cell.angle_beta   90.00
_cell.angle_gamma   90.00
#
_symmetry.space_group_name_H-M   'P 1'
#
loop_
_entity.id
_entity.type
_entity.pdbx_description
1 polymer ?
#
loop_
_entity_poly.entity_id
_entity_poly.type
_entity_poly.pdbx_seq_one_letter_code
_entity_poly.pdbx_strand_id
1 'polypeptide(L)'
;MSADQTAASFIENAPPGELAEVINDIGSLLDLDKLSIQEKVAPAVEKYNKEQFVTTKLPGGSDLVIVSSYNDLGDGRFFDSESSSSFAYDHSTQKASEVQSHPIDGEHAGTIKSLLRDVGNHVKEHFPSLPAYGVYPTDEGIAILIVGNKYSPSNYWNGRWRSTYIYKPSTSTLTGTIAVDVHYYEDGNVRLVTQKRVNENLRSSTASGIATAIGNVEKKYQEELNKAFGALSEGAFKSLRRQLPVTRQKMDWQKASAYKIGQDIGGGSRR
;
A
#
# COMPACT_ATOMS: atom_id res chain seq x y z
N MET A 1 7.12 -5.62 25.33
CA MET A 1 7.97 -5.14 24.21
C MET A 1 9.04 -4.25 24.79
N SER A 2 10.28 -4.40 24.36
CA SER A 2 11.32 -3.41 24.67
C SER A 2 11.07 -2.10 23.91
N ALA A 3 11.70 -1.00 24.33
CA ALA A 3 11.64 0.28 23.60
C ALA A 3 12.06 0.11 22.13
N ASP A 4 13.02 -0.75 21.86
CA ASP A 4 13.54 -1.02 20.52
C ASP A 4 12.52 -1.77 19.65
N GLN A 5 11.80 -2.75 20.24
CA GLN A 5 10.71 -3.45 19.55
C GLN A 5 9.55 -2.49 19.24
N THR A 6 9.25 -1.56 20.13
CA THR A 6 8.21 -0.54 19.91
C THR A 6 8.62 0.46 18.81
N ALA A 7 9.86 0.94 18.82
CA ALA A 7 10.39 1.78 17.76
C ALA A 7 10.32 1.09 16.39
N ALA A 8 10.77 -0.17 16.31
CA ALA A 8 10.66 -0.97 15.10
C ALA A 8 9.20 -1.10 14.62
N SER A 9 8.26 -1.36 15.54
CA SER A 9 6.84 -1.46 15.17
C SER A 9 6.26 -0.15 14.62
N PHE A 10 6.72 1.00 15.11
CA PHE A 10 6.27 2.30 14.61
C PHE A 10 6.78 2.54 13.18
N ILE A 11 8.04 2.16 12.91
CA ILE A 11 8.63 2.21 11.58
C ILE A 11 7.85 1.32 10.60
N GLU A 12 7.58 0.06 10.97
CA GLU A 12 6.85 -0.87 10.11
C GLU A 12 5.43 -0.41 9.77
N ASN A 13 4.81 0.39 10.65
CA ASN A 13 3.46 0.91 10.48
C ASN A 13 3.41 2.35 9.95
N ALA A 14 4.55 2.95 9.60
CA ALA A 14 4.59 4.32 9.10
C ALA A 14 3.70 4.47 7.84
N PRO A 15 2.84 5.50 7.77
CA PRO A 15 2.04 5.77 6.57
C PRO A 15 2.93 6.00 5.33
N PRO A 16 2.41 5.75 4.12
CA PRO A 16 3.17 5.97 2.90
C PRO A 16 3.55 7.46 2.77
N GLY A 17 4.83 7.73 2.53
CA GLY A 17 5.33 9.10 2.38
C GLY A 17 5.62 9.83 3.69
N GLU A 18 5.52 9.16 4.84
CA GLU A 18 5.71 9.78 6.18
C GLU A 18 6.78 9.07 7.02
N LEU A 19 7.59 8.19 6.41
CA LEU A 19 8.61 7.41 7.12
C LEU A 19 9.67 8.31 7.78
N ALA A 20 10.11 9.37 7.09
CA ALA A 20 11.16 10.25 7.60
C ALA A 20 10.70 11.02 8.84
N GLU A 21 9.45 11.49 8.82
CA GLU A 21 8.76 12.14 9.94
C GLU A 21 8.65 11.19 11.13
N VAL A 22 8.19 9.95 10.91
CA VAL A 22 8.10 8.93 11.96
C VAL A 22 9.47 8.62 12.58
N ILE A 23 10.54 8.50 11.77
CA ILE A 23 11.91 8.30 12.30
C ILE A 23 12.33 9.48 13.19
N ASN A 24 12.09 10.71 12.74
CA ASN A 24 12.46 11.92 13.49
C ASN A 24 11.67 12.04 14.81
N ASP A 25 10.38 11.69 14.80
CA ASP A 25 9.53 11.69 15.99
C ASP A 25 10.01 10.65 17.02
N ILE A 26 10.35 9.44 16.58
CA ILE A 26 10.93 8.41 17.47
C ILE A 26 12.27 8.89 18.04
N GLY A 27 13.12 9.51 17.22
CA GLY A 27 14.39 10.08 17.68
C GLY A 27 14.18 11.12 18.79
N SER A 28 13.18 12.00 18.61
CA SER A 28 12.81 13.02 19.60
C SER A 28 12.23 12.43 20.89
N LEU A 29 11.43 11.36 20.80
CA LEU A 29 10.87 10.67 21.97
C LEU A 29 11.90 9.92 22.80
N LEU A 30 13.01 9.52 22.18
CA LEU A 30 14.08 8.74 22.82
C LEU A 30 15.31 9.59 23.16
N ASP A 31 15.26 10.91 22.93
CA ASP A 31 16.40 11.83 23.06
C ASP A 31 17.65 11.34 22.31
N LEU A 32 17.45 10.80 21.10
CA LEU A 32 18.52 10.31 20.23
C LEU A 32 18.84 11.32 19.13
N ASP A 33 20.13 11.49 18.85
CA ASP A 33 20.55 12.22 17.66
C ASP A 33 20.21 11.44 16.37
N LYS A 34 20.32 12.13 15.24
CA LYS A 34 19.96 11.59 13.92
C LYS A 34 20.72 10.31 13.55
N LEU A 35 22.01 10.22 13.90
CA LEU A 35 22.83 9.05 13.56
C LEU A 35 22.42 7.86 14.42
N SER A 36 22.28 8.09 15.72
CA SER A 36 21.90 7.08 16.71
C SER A 36 20.53 6.47 16.40
N ILE A 37 19.53 7.28 16.04
CA ILE A 37 18.23 6.74 15.67
C ILE A 37 18.30 5.96 14.36
N GLN A 38 19.04 6.44 13.35
CA GLN A 38 19.19 5.76 12.07
C GLN A 38 19.81 4.37 12.22
N GLU A 39 20.91 4.25 12.98
CA GLU A 39 21.54 2.96 13.28
C GLU A 39 20.57 2.04 14.03
N LYS A 40 19.84 2.59 15.01
CA LYS A 40 18.92 1.84 15.86
C LYS A 40 17.73 1.25 15.09
N VAL A 41 17.16 1.98 14.13
CA VAL A 41 15.99 1.53 13.37
C VAL A 41 16.33 0.94 12.00
N ALA A 42 17.61 0.87 11.61
CA ALA A 42 18.04 0.42 10.29
C ALA A 42 17.39 -0.91 9.83
N PRO A 43 17.32 -1.98 10.67
CA PRO A 43 16.68 -3.23 10.25
C PRO A 43 15.18 -3.07 9.96
N ALA A 44 14.48 -2.26 10.76
CA ALA A 44 13.05 -2.00 10.57
C ALA A 44 12.80 -1.14 9.33
N VAL A 45 13.69 -0.19 9.04
CA VAL A 45 13.63 0.66 7.85
C VAL A 45 13.90 -0.16 6.58
N GLU A 46 14.87 -1.08 6.60
CA GLU A 46 15.11 -2.01 5.50
C GLU A 46 13.86 -2.86 5.21
N LYS A 47 13.30 -3.48 6.26
CA LYS A 47 12.08 -4.28 6.16
C LYS A 47 10.91 -3.45 5.61
N TYR A 48 10.69 -2.25 6.15
CA TYR A 48 9.68 -1.32 5.66
C TYR A 48 9.87 -1.03 4.18
N ASN A 49 11.09 -0.66 3.76
CA ASN A 49 11.38 -0.30 2.38
C ASN A 49 11.04 -1.46 1.41
N LYS A 50 11.43 -2.69 1.76
CA LYS A 50 11.17 -3.89 0.96
C LYS A 50 9.70 -4.28 0.94
N GLU A 51 9.00 -4.26 2.07
CA GLU A 51 7.59 -4.64 2.15
C GLU A 51 6.67 -3.59 1.49
N GLN A 52 7.03 -2.32 1.62
CA GLN A 52 6.26 -1.20 1.10
C GLN A 52 6.57 -0.84 -0.35
N PHE A 53 7.46 -1.61 -0.99
CA PHE A 53 7.92 -1.37 -2.36
C PHE A 53 8.33 0.08 -2.58
N VAL A 54 9.17 0.59 -1.69
CA VAL A 54 9.65 1.98 -1.77
C VAL A 54 10.31 2.19 -3.13
N THR A 55 9.95 3.31 -3.76
CA THR A 55 10.42 3.65 -5.09
C THR A 55 11.50 4.70 -5.03
N THR A 56 12.56 4.53 -5.83
CA THR A 56 13.63 5.52 -5.98
C THR A 56 13.91 5.76 -7.47
N LYS A 57 14.67 6.81 -7.79
CA LYS A 57 15.21 7.02 -9.14
C LYS A 57 16.65 6.57 -9.19
N LEU A 58 17.05 5.98 -10.32
CA LEU A 58 18.44 5.75 -10.63
C LEU A 58 19.15 7.07 -10.96
N PRO A 59 20.44 7.24 -10.61
CA PRO A 59 21.24 8.37 -11.08
C PRO A 59 21.12 8.58 -12.59
N GLY A 60 20.63 9.75 -13.01
CA GLY A 60 20.41 10.10 -14.42
C GLY A 60 19.12 9.57 -15.05
N GLY A 61 18.34 8.76 -14.33
CA GLY A 61 17.05 8.24 -14.79
C GLY A 61 15.85 9.12 -14.39
N SER A 62 14.80 9.12 -15.19
CA SER A 62 13.52 9.79 -14.87
C SER A 62 12.54 8.89 -14.14
N ASP A 63 12.59 7.59 -14.46
CA ASP A 63 11.61 6.59 -14.05
C ASP A 63 11.94 6.04 -12.66
N LEU A 64 10.90 5.53 -11.99
CA LEU A 64 11.00 4.99 -10.66
C LEU A 64 11.27 3.49 -10.71
N VAL A 65 12.23 3.03 -9.91
CA VAL A 65 12.53 1.62 -9.69
C VAL A 65 12.06 1.20 -8.30
N ILE A 66 11.69 -0.07 -8.16
CA ILE A 66 11.16 -0.65 -6.91
C ILE A 66 12.30 -1.25 -6.08
N VAL A 67 12.24 -1.09 -4.76
CA VAL A 67 13.02 -1.85 -3.79
C VAL A 67 12.13 -2.90 -3.14
N SER A 68 12.44 -4.18 -3.32
CA SER A 68 11.65 -5.30 -2.79
C SER A 68 12.51 -6.54 -2.56
N SER A 69 11.96 -7.53 -1.84
CA SER A 69 12.62 -8.83 -1.71
C SER A 69 12.67 -9.63 -3.02
N TYR A 70 11.88 -9.26 -4.05
CA TYR A 70 11.87 -9.96 -5.34
C TYR A 70 13.02 -9.57 -6.25
N ASN A 71 13.70 -8.46 -5.95
CA ASN A 71 14.80 -7.93 -6.75
C ASN A 71 16.04 -7.63 -5.92
N ASP A 72 16.12 -8.21 -4.72
CA ASP A 72 17.26 -8.14 -3.83
C ASP A 72 18.35 -9.10 -4.31
N LEU A 73 19.54 -8.57 -4.59
CA LEU A 73 20.72 -9.35 -5.00
C LEU A 73 21.62 -9.70 -3.79
N GLY A 74 21.26 -9.27 -2.59
CA GLY A 74 22.13 -9.28 -1.42
C GLY A 74 23.07 -8.08 -1.39
N ASP A 75 23.78 -7.93 -0.25
CA ASP A 75 24.80 -6.90 -0.03
C ASP A 75 24.33 -5.45 -0.33
N GLY A 76 23.04 -5.16 -0.09
CA GLY A 76 22.45 -3.84 -0.31
C GLY A 76 22.27 -3.48 -1.79
N ARG A 77 22.35 -4.45 -2.71
CA ARG A 77 22.11 -4.26 -4.14
C ARG A 77 20.76 -4.79 -4.57
N PHE A 78 20.15 -4.07 -5.48
CA PHE A 78 18.89 -4.44 -6.12
C PHE A 78 19.04 -4.36 -7.63
N PHE A 79 18.16 -5.02 -8.38
CA PHE A 79 18.11 -4.87 -9.83
C PHE A 79 16.76 -4.40 -10.32
N ASP A 80 16.79 -3.60 -11.37
CA ASP A 80 15.61 -3.17 -12.10
C ASP A 80 15.54 -3.91 -13.44
N SER A 81 14.37 -4.49 -13.67
CA SER A 81 14.10 -5.37 -14.80
C SER A 81 13.84 -4.58 -16.10
N GLU A 82 13.29 -3.37 -16.00
CA GLU A 82 13.01 -2.51 -17.15
C GLU A 82 14.31 -1.90 -17.72
N SER A 83 15.12 -1.28 -16.86
CA SER A 83 16.40 -0.68 -17.25
C SER A 83 17.55 -1.68 -17.40
N SER A 84 17.32 -2.97 -17.10
CA SER A 84 18.35 -4.02 -17.13
C SER A 84 19.63 -3.60 -16.38
N SER A 85 19.44 -3.05 -15.19
CA SER A 85 20.50 -2.44 -14.39
C SER A 85 20.40 -2.88 -12.92
N SER A 86 21.54 -3.07 -12.26
CA SER A 86 21.62 -3.20 -10.80
C SER A 86 22.10 -1.90 -10.18
N PHE A 87 21.75 -1.68 -8.91
CA PHE A 87 22.09 -0.48 -8.17
C PHE A 87 22.27 -0.79 -6.69
N ALA A 88 23.17 -0.07 -6.02
CA ALA A 88 23.24 -0.05 -4.56
C ALA A 88 22.11 0.83 -4.02
N TYR A 89 21.50 0.44 -2.90
CA TYR A 89 20.42 1.20 -2.28
C TYR A 89 20.72 1.46 -0.81
N ASP A 90 20.73 2.73 -0.44
CA ASP A 90 20.83 3.16 0.95
C ASP A 90 19.43 3.25 1.56
N HIS A 91 19.11 2.32 2.46
CA HIS A 91 17.81 2.25 3.14
C HIS A 91 17.52 3.47 4.03
N SER A 92 18.55 4.13 4.58
CA SER A 92 18.41 5.29 5.47
C SER A 92 18.16 6.57 4.69
N THR A 93 18.83 6.77 3.55
CA THR A 93 18.63 7.96 2.70
C THR A 93 17.59 7.75 1.60
N GLN A 94 17.17 6.51 1.37
CA GLN A 94 16.26 6.07 0.31
C GLN A 94 16.76 6.47 -1.09
N LYS A 95 18.06 6.31 -1.34
CA LYS A 95 18.71 6.70 -2.60
C LYS A 95 19.41 5.52 -3.27
N ALA A 96 19.29 5.46 -4.60
CA ALA A 96 20.04 4.55 -5.44
C ALA A 96 21.38 5.16 -5.86
N SER A 97 22.41 4.31 -6.00
CA SER A 97 23.75 4.67 -6.45
C SER A 97 24.41 3.48 -7.16
N GLU A 98 25.64 3.69 -7.66
CA GLU A 98 26.47 2.62 -8.25
C GLU A 98 25.75 1.73 -9.27
N VAL A 99 25.14 2.38 -10.26
CA VAL A 99 24.39 1.70 -11.32
C VAL A 99 25.35 0.89 -12.20
N GLN A 100 25.01 -0.37 -12.43
CA GLN A 100 25.78 -1.32 -13.24
C GLN A 100 24.83 -2.08 -14.17
N SER A 101 25.32 -2.55 -15.31
CA SER A 101 24.52 -3.38 -16.22
C SER A 101 24.17 -4.72 -15.54
N HIS A 102 22.91 -5.12 -15.64
CA HIS A 102 22.40 -6.39 -15.12
C HIS A 102 21.29 -6.91 -16.05
N PRO A 103 21.65 -7.63 -17.12
CA PRO A 103 20.67 -8.18 -18.05
C PRO A 103 19.84 -9.28 -17.39
N ILE A 104 18.57 -9.38 -17.78
CA ILE A 104 17.71 -10.50 -17.38
C ILE A 104 18.04 -11.71 -18.24
N ASP A 105 18.67 -12.70 -17.61
CA ASP A 105 19.02 -13.98 -18.19
C ASP A 105 18.26 -15.14 -17.51
N GLY A 106 18.21 -16.30 -18.16
CA GLY A 106 17.56 -17.51 -17.63
C GLY A 106 16.33 -17.97 -18.42
N GLU A 107 15.71 -19.05 -17.95
CA GLU A 107 14.62 -19.77 -18.64
C GLU A 107 13.40 -18.88 -18.96
N HIS A 108 13.12 -17.89 -18.10
CA HIS A 108 11.95 -17.03 -18.22
C HIS A 108 12.22 -15.66 -18.85
N ALA A 109 13.45 -15.38 -19.31
CA ALA A 109 13.84 -14.05 -19.78
C ALA A 109 12.93 -13.49 -20.90
N GLY A 110 12.52 -14.34 -21.86
CA GLY A 110 11.62 -13.93 -22.94
C GLY A 110 10.20 -13.56 -22.46
N THR A 111 9.68 -14.33 -21.49
CA THR A 111 8.38 -14.08 -20.87
C THR A 111 8.40 -12.80 -20.03
N ILE A 112 9.47 -12.59 -19.25
CA ILE A 112 9.68 -11.39 -18.43
C ILE A 112 9.71 -10.14 -19.31
N LYS A 113 10.48 -10.15 -20.41
CA LYS A 113 10.54 -9.02 -21.35
C LYS A 113 9.18 -8.69 -21.98
N SER A 114 8.40 -9.73 -22.31
CA SER A 114 7.05 -9.54 -22.87
C SER A 114 6.08 -8.98 -21.83
N LEU A 115 6.16 -9.47 -20.59
CA LEU A 115 5.35 -8.99 -19.46
C LEU A 115 5.70 -7.55 -19.10
N LEU A 116 6.98 -7.18 -19.06
CA LEU A 116 7.40 -5.79 -18.81
C LEU A 116 6.73 -4.82 -19.78
N ARG A 117 6.74 -5.13 -21.08
CA ARG A 117 6.08 -4.29 -22.10
C ARG A 117 4.57 -4.17 -21.85
N ASP A 118 3.88 -5.29 -21.68
CA ASP A 118 2.41 -5.30 -21.64
C ASP A 118 1.87 -4.79 -20.28
N VAL A 119 2.56 -5.09 -19.18
CA VAL A 119 2.28 -4.51 -17.85
C VAL A 119 2.64 -3.04 -17.83
N GLY A 120 3.76 -2.61 -18.43
CA GLY A 120 4.13 -1.20 -18.54
C GLY A 120 3.07 -0.36 -19.25
N ASN A 121 2.47 -0.89 -20.31
CA ASN A 121 1.33 -0.25 -20.98
C ASN A 121 0.11 -0.10 -20.04
N HIS A 122 -0.25 -1.17 -19.33
CA HIS A 122 -1.33 -1.14 -18.32
C HIS A 122 -1.04 -0.11 -17.22
N VAL A 123 0.19 -0.08 -16.70
CA VAL A 123 0.60 0.85 -15.64
C VAL A 123 0.50 2.29 -16.11
N LYS A 124 0.97 2.58 -17.32
CA LYS A 124 0.89 3.92 -17.93
C LYS A 124 -0.56 4.40 -18.13
N GLU A 125 -1.48 3.49 -18.45
CA GLU A 125 -2.89 3.81 -18.66
C GLU A 125 -3.64 4.06 -17.34
N HIS A 126 -3.31 3.32 -16.28
CA HIS A 126 -4.13 3.25 -15.07
C HIS A 126 -3.51 3.87 -13.80
N PHE A 127 -2.21 4.17 -13.78
CA PHE A 127 -1.51 4.71 -12.61
C PHE A 127 -0.96 6.11 -12.90
N PRO A 128 -1.72 7.18 -12.61
CA PRO A 128 -1.41 8.53 -13.09
C PRO A 128 -0.33 9.27 -12.28
N SER A 129 0.12 8.73 -11.14
CA SER A 129 1.02 9.43 -10.22
C SER A 129 2.07 8.48 -9.68
N LEU A 130 3.33 8.87 -9.86
CA LEU A 130 4.54 8.16 -9.38
C LEU A 130 4.42 6.63 -9.52
N PRO A 131 4.12 6.11 -10.73
CA PRO A 131 4.06 4.68 -10.95
C PRO A 131 5.46 4.07 -10.96
N ALA A 132 5.56 2.83 -10.51
CA ALA A 132 6.71 1.97 -10.71
C ALA A 132 6.21 0.54 -10.92
N TYR A 133 6.92 -0.25 -11.71
CA TYR A 133 6.59 -1.65 -11.92
C TYR A 133 7.85 -2.45 -12.16
N GLY A 134 7.77 -3.76 -12.00
CA GLY A 134 8.90 -4.65 -12.24
C GLY A 134 8.45 -6.08 -12.38
N VAL A 135 9.21 -6.85 -13.16
CA VAL A 135 8.93 -8.27 -13.41
C VAL A 135 10.21 -9.06 -13.14
N TYR A 136 10.15 -9.97 -12.17
CA TYR A 136 11.32 -10.63 -11.61
C TYR A 136 11.18 -12.16 -11.64
N PRO A 137 12.25 -12.91 -11.94
CA PRO A 137 12.24 -14.36 -11.76
C PRO A 137 12.24 -14.71 -10.26
N THR A 138 11.56 -15.79 -9.90
CA THR A 138 11.52 -16.33 -8.52
C THR A 138 11.51 -17.85 -8.57
N ASP A 139 11.80 -18.51 -7.44
CA ASP A 139 11.71 -19.97 -7.33
C ASP A 139 10.28 -20.50 -7.59
N GLU A 140 9.27 -19.66 -7.34
CA GLU A 140 7.86 -20.03 -7.49
C GLU A 140 7.26 -19.71 -8.87
N GLY A 141 8.00 -19.02 -9.74
CA GLY A 141 7.52 -18.53 -11.03
C GLY A 141 8.00 -17.11 -11.32
N ILE A 142 7.13 -16.27 -11.88
CA ILE A 142 7.46 -14.90 -12.28
C ILE A 142 6.69 -13.91 -11.41
N ALA A 143 7.41 -13.10 -10.63
CA ALA A 143 6.83 -12.03 -9.85
C ALA A 143 6.55 -10.79 -10.72
N ILE A 144 5.40 -10.17 -10.54
CA ILE A 144 4.98 -8.93 -11.18
C ILE A 144 4.59 -7.97 -10.06
N LEU A 145 5.31 -6.87 -9.96
CA LEU A 145 5.07 -5.81 -8.97
C LEU A 145 4.55 -4.56 -9.67
N ILE A 146 3.53 -3.94 -9.11
CA ILE A 146 3.00 -2.65 -9.55
C ILE A 146 2.80 -1.77 -8.32
N VAL A 147 3.31 -0.55 -8.39
CA VAL A 147 3.19 0.45 -7.32
C VAL A 147 2.66 1.75 -7.92
N GLY A 148 1.69 2.35 -7.24
CA GLY A 148 1.23 3.71 -7.52
C GLY A 148 1.26 4.55 -6.26
N ASN A 149 1.91 5.70 -6.32
CA ASN A 149 2.06 6.59 -5.17
C ASN A 149 1.47 7.97 -5.44
N LYS A 150 0.78 8.53 -4.45
CA LYS A 150 0.36 9.93 -4.51
C LYS A 150 0.54 10.55 -3.14
N TYR A 151 1.50 11.47 -3.06
CA TYR A 151 1.83 12.18 -1.83
C TYR A 151 1.43 13.63 -1.98
N SER A 152 0.63 14.11 -1.05
CA SER A 152 0.12 15.47 -1.06
C SER A 152 0.15 16.05 0.36
N PRO A 153 1.34 16.15 0.99
CA PRO A 153 1.47 16.59 2.37
C PRO A 153 0.92 18.01 2.60
N SER A 154 1.00 18.90 1.60
CA SER A 154 0.39 20.24 1.67
C SER A 154 -1.14 20.23 1.78
N ASN A 155 -1.78 19.11 1.41
CA ASN A 155 -3.21 18.88 1.56
C ASN A 155 -3.50 17.79 2.61
N TYR A 156 -2.51 17.47 3.45
CA TYR A 156 -2.63 16.54 4.57
C TYR A 156 -3.09 15.12 4.19
N TRP A 157 -2.67 14.61 3.03
CA TRP A 157 -2.94 13.21 2.69
C TRP A 157 -1.90 12.56 1.81
N ASN A 158 -1.77 11.25 1.99
CA ASN A 158 -0.91 10.38 1.22
C ASN A 158 -1.62 9.08 0.87
N GLY A 159 -1.27 8.48 -0.26
CA GLY A 159 -1.84 7.23 -0.73
C GLY A 159 -0.81 6.36 -1.45
N ARG A 160 -0.93 5.05 -1.25
CA ARG A 160 -0.13 4.03 -1.93
C ARG A 160 -1.01 2.85 -2.33
N TRP A 161 -0.85 2.44 -3.58
CA TRP A 161 -1.36 1.19 -4.12
C TRP A 161 -0.17 0.26 -4.39
N ARG A 162 -0.28 -1.01 -3.99
CA ARG A 162 0.70 -2.06 -4.27
C ARG A 162 -0.02 -3.31 -4.77
N SER A 163 0.35 -3.79 -5.95
CA SER A 163 -0.06 -5.10 -6.43
C SER A 163 1.16 -6.00 -6.56
N THR A 164 1.06 -7.20 -5.98
CA THR A 164 2.05 -8.27 -6.11
C THR A 164 1.36 -9.47 -6.72
N TYR A 165 1.90 -9.97 -7.84
CA TYR A 165 1.43 -11.21 -8.44
C TYR A 165 2.59 -12.17 -8.66
N ILE A 166 2.32 -13.45 -8.50
CA ILE A 166 3.17 -14.58 -8.89
C ILE A 166 2.42 -15.31 -10.00
N TYR A 167 2.96 -15.23 -11.21
CA TYR A 167 2.51 -16.01 -12.34
C TYR A 167 3.30 -17.32 -12.41
N LYS A 168 2.59 -18.46 -12.43
CA LYS A 168 3.19 -19.79 -12.56
C LYS A 168 2.93 -20.33 -13.96
N PRO A 169 3.94 -20.38 -14.86
CA PRO A 169 3.75 -20.85 -16.24
C PRO A 169 3.23 -22.29 -16.33
N SER A 170 3.70 -23.18 -15.44
CA SER A 170 3.36 -24.61 -15.42
C SER A 170 1.87 -24.88 -15.20
N THR A 171 1.22 -24.09 -14.36
CA THR A 171 -0.21 -24.22 -14.03
C THR A 171 -1.07 -23.15 -14.69
N SER A 172 -0.45 -22.16 -15.34
CA SER A 172 -1.13 -20.97 -15.88
C SER A 172 -2.00 -20.26 -14.83
N THR A 173 -1.49 -20.15 -13.60
CA THR A 173 -2.17 -19.51 -12.47
C THR A 173 -1.54 -18.17 -12.12
N LEU A 174 -2.36 -17.20 -11.75
CA LEU A 174 -1.94 -15.90 -11.23
C LEU A 174 -2.43 -15.76 -9.79
N THR A 175 -1.51 -15.84 -8.84
CA THR A 175 -1.80 -15.65 -7.41
C THR A 175 -1.16 -14.37 -6.91
N GLY A 176 -1.79 -13.65 -5.99
CA GLY A 176 -1.23 -12.37 -5.58
C GLY A 176 -1.99 -11.67 -4.47
N THR A 177 -1.63 -10.42 -4.23
CA THR A 177 -2.33 -9.52 -3.31
C THR A 177 -2.30 -8.11 -3.87
N ILE A 178 -3.41 -7.41 -3.74
CA ILE A 178 -3.51 -5.97 -3.94
C ILE A 178 -3.67 -5.34 -2.56
N ALA A 179 -2.87 -4.34 -2.23
CA ALA A 179 -2.90 -3.61 -0.98
C ALA A 179 -3.02 -2.10 -1.23
N VAL A 180 -3.90 -1.44 -0.47
CA VAL A 180 -4.13 0.00 -0.54
C VAL A 180 -3.98 0.60 0.86
N ASP A 181 -3.20 1.66 0.94
CA ASP A 181 -2.95 2.43 2.16
C ASP A 181 -3.16 3.92 1.87
N VAL A 182 -4.14 4.54 2.52
CA VAL A 182 -4.44 5.97 2.38
C VAL A 182 -4.53 6.59 3.75
N HIS A 183 -3.85 7.71 3.96
CA HIS A 183 -3.81 8.44 5.23
C HIS A 183 -4.22 9.89 4.97
N TYR A 184 -5.19 10.39 5.73
CA TYR A 184 -5.65 11.78 5.74
C TYR A 184 -5.58 12.31 7.17
N TYR A 185 -4.95 13.47 7.37
CA TYR A 185 -4.58 13.97 8.69
C TYR A 185 -4.80 15.48 8.88
N GLU A 186 -5.76 16.08 8.16
CA GLU A 186 -6.22 17.45 8.43
C GLU A 186 -7.22 17.44 9.59
N ASP A 187 -6.92 18.15 10.68
CA ASP A 187 -7.77 18.26 11.88
C ASP A 187 -8.26 16.93 12.47
N GLY A 188 -7.54 15.84 12.20
CA GLY A 188 -7.87 14.48 12.59
C GLY A 188 -6.85 13.48 12.08
N ASN A 189 -7.11 12.19 12.26
CA ASN A 189 -6.30 11.11 11.69
C ASN A 189 -7.24 10.00 11.21
N VAL A 190 -7.31 9.83 9.89
CA VAL A 190 -8.12 8.81 9.23
C VAL A 190 -7.24 8.03 8.28
N ARG A 191 -7.19 6.70 8.46
CA ARG A 191 -6.41 5.80 7.60
C ARG A 191 -7.26 4.66 7.07
N LEU A 192 -7.14 4.40 5.78
CA LEU A 192 -7.64 3.19 5.11
C LEU A 192 -6.46 2.26 4.89
N VAL A 193 -6.50 1.07 5.48
CA VAL A 193 -5.58 -0.03 5.15
C VAL A 193 -6.43 -1.22 4.73
N THR A 194 -6.25 -1.68 3.49
CA THR A 194 -7.03 -2.77 2.94
C THR A 194 -6.20 -3.64 2.02
N GLN A 195 -6.56 -4.92 1.94
CA GLN A 195 -5.89 -5.91 1.12
C GLN A 195 -6.91 -6.85 0.49
N LYS A 196 -6.62 -7.30 -0.74
CA LYS A 196 -7.38 -8.33 -1.44
C LYS A 196 -6.42 -9.38 -2.00
N ARG A 197 -6.63 -10.63 -1.59
CA ARG A 197 -5.94 -11.77 -2.20
C ARG A 197 -6.50 -12.04 -3.59
N VAL A 198 -5.61 -12.41 -4.49
CA VAL A 198 -5.90 -12.72 -5.89
C VAL A 198 -5.53 -14.18 -6.14
N ASN A 199 -6.42 -14.91 -6.80
CA ASN A 199 -6.17 -16.26 -7.26
C ASN A 199 -7.01 -16.49 -8.53
N GLU A 200 -6.36 -16.39 -9.68
CA GLU A 200 -7.00 -16.48 -10.99
C GLU A 200 -6.38 -17.60 -11.82
N ASN A 201 -7.24 -18.38 -12.49
CA ASN A 201 -6.82 -19.31 -13.53
C ASN A 201 -6.84 -18.58 -14.87
N LEU A 202 -5.68 -18.46 -15.52
CA LEU A 202 -5.55 -17.67 -16.73
C LEU A 202 -6.07 -18.44 -17.94
N ARG A 203 -6.92 -17.78 -18.74
CA ARG A 203 -7.40 -18.31 -20.02
C ARG A 203 -6.37 -18.22 -21.13
N SER A 204 -5.41 -17.31 -20.99
CA SER A 204 -4.32 -17.07 -21.92
C SER A 204 -3.05 -16.82 -21.14
N SER A 205 -2.00 -17.58 -21.48
CA SER A 205 -0.66 -17.46 -20.90
C SER A 205 0.23 -16.48 -21.67
N THR A 206 -0.33 -15.70 -22.59
CA THR A 206 0.39 -14.61 -23.25
C THR A 206 0.56 -13.43 -22.31
N ALA A 207 1.63 -12.64 -22.48
CA ALA A 207 1.86 -11.45 -21.67
C ALA A 207 0.67 -10.47 -21.69
N SER A 208 0.09 -10.23 -22.87
CA SER A 208 -1.11 -9.41 -23.02
C SER A 208 -2.34 -9.99 -22.31
N GLY A 209 -2.51 -11.31 -22.34
CA GLY A 209 -3.58 -12.00 -21.61
C GLY A 209 -3.43 -11.86 -20.09
N ILE A 210 -2.19 -11.96 -19.60
CA ILE A 210 -1.86 -11.77 -18.17
C ILE A 210 -2.08 -10.32 -17.75
N ALA A 211 -1.59 -9.34 -18.51
CA ALA A 211 -1.81 -7.92 -18.24
C ALA A 211 -3.31 -7.56 -18.22
N THR A 212 -4.09 -8.11 -19.16
CA THR A 212 -5.55 -7.96 -19.20
C THR A 212 -6.21 -8.58 -17.96
N ALA A 213 -5.75 -9.76 -17.51
CA ALA A 213 -6.26 -10.38 -16.29
C ALA A 213 -5.97 -9.53 -15.05
N ILE A 214 -4.74 -9.00 -14.93
CA ILE A 214 -4.35 -8.06 -13.87
C ILE A 214 -5.30 -6.85 -13.88
N GLY A 215 -5.46 -6.18 -15.02
CA GLY A 215 -6.32 -5.00 -15.11
C GLY A 215 -7.79 -5.28 -14.76
N ASN A 216 -8.32 -6.45 -15.13
CA ASN A 216 -9.67 -6.85 -14.73
C ASN A 216 -9.81 -7.06 -13.22
N VAL A 217 -8.82 -7.70 -12.58
CA VAL A 217 -8.82 -7.93 -11.12
C VAL A 217 -8.69 -6.62 -10.36
N GLU A 218 -7.79 -5.73 -10.78
CA GLU A 218 -7.59 -4.41 -10.17
C GLU A 218 -8.82 -3.53 -10.32
N LYS A 219 -9.39 -3.46 -11.54
CA LYS A 219 -10.66 -2.75 -11.79
C LYS A 219 -11.78 -3.26 -10.91
N LYS A 220 -11.97 -4.59 -10.84
CA LYS A 220 -13.00 -5.21 -10.00
C LYS A 220 -12.80 -4.84 -8.53
N TYR A 221 -11.57 -4.85 -8.04
CA TYR A 221 -11.29 -4.45 -6.67
C TYR A 221 -11.58 -2.97 -6.39
N GLN A 222 -11.20 -2.08 -7.30
CA GLN A 222 -11.50 -0.65 -7.19
C GLN A 222 -13.02 -0.41 -7.17
N GLU A 223 -13.79 -1.08 -8.03
CA GLU A 223 -15.26 -1.00 -8.03
C GLU A 223 -15.87 -1.55 -6.72
N GLU A 224 -15.32 -2.64 -6.18
CA GLU A 224 -15.74 -3.20 -4.89
C GLU A 224 -15.46 -2.24 -3.73
N LEU A 225 -14.29 -1.58 -3.70
CA LEU A 225 -13.96 -0.56 -2.70
C LEU A 225 -14.95 0.62 -2.76
N ASN A 226 -15.23 1.12 -3.96
CA ASN A 226 -16.20 2.21 -4.13
C ASN A 226 -17.60 1.84 -3.63
N LYS A 227 -18.06 0.62 -3.95
CA LYS A 227 -19.35 0.09 -3.45
C LYS A 227 -19.34 -0.08 -1.93
N ALA A 228 -18.24 -0.57 -1.36
CA ALA A 228 -18.09 -0.74 0.08
C ALA A 228 -18.17 0.59 0.83
N PHE A 229 -17.52 1.65 0.33
CA PHE A 229 -17.63 2.99 0.93
C PHE A 229 -19.06 3.55 0.87
N GLY A 230 -19.78 3.36 -0.24
CA GLY A 230 -21.19 3.71 -0.33
C GLY A 230 -22.04 2.99 0.73
N ALA A 231 -21.86 1.68 0.86
CA ALA A 231 -22.57 0.86 1.83
C ALA A 231 -22.24 1.22 3.30
N LEU A 232 -20.98 1.55 3.60
CA LEU A 232 -20.56 2.00 4.94
C LEU A 232 -21.23 3.33 5.33
N SER A 233 -21.25 4.29 4.40
CA SER A 233 -21.85 5.62 4.61
C SER A 233 -23.37 5.54 4.81
N GLU A 234 -24.06 4.71 4.02
CA GLU A 234 -25.52 4.60 4.09
C GLU A 234 -26.03 3.66 5.18
N GLY A 235 -25.24 2.66 5.56
CA GLY A 235 -25.61 1.63 6.53
C GLY A 235 -24.90 1.76 7.86
N ALA A 236 -23.68 1.21 7.95
CA ALA A 236 -22.97 0.97 9.20
C ALA A 236 -22.73 2.26 10.02
N PHE A 237 -22.36 3.38 9.39
CA PHE A 237 -22.16 4.62 10.14
C PHE A 237 -23.46 5.20 10.69
N LYS A 238 -24.58 5.05 9.98
CA LYS A 238 -25.89 5.51 10.46
C LYS A 238 -26.43 4.66 11.62
N SER A 239 -26.08 3.37 11.67
CA SER A 239 -26.46 2.49 12.78
C SER A 239 -25.66 2.77 14.05
N LEU A 240 -24.39 3.18 13.94
CA LEU A 240 -23.58 3.61 15.08
C LEU A 240 -24.09 4.90 15.72
N ARG A 241 -24.30 5.94 14.91
CA ARG A 241 -24.84 7.22 15.38
C ARG A 241 -25.71 7.84 14.32
N ARG A 242 -26.98 7.99 14.65
CA ARG A 242 -27.94 8.69 13.79
C ARG A 242 -27.58 10.17 13.74
N GLN A 243 -27.70 10.77 12.55
CA GLN A 243 -27.53 12.22 12.37
C GLN A 243 -28.56 13.03 13.19
N LEU A 244 -29.76 12.48 13.36
CA LEU A 244 -30.81 13.01 14.22
C LEU A 244 -31.45 11.86 15.04
N PRO A 245 -32.00 12.17 16.24
CA PRO A 245 -32.88 11.26 16.96
C PRO A 245 -34.01 10.69 16.10
N VAL A 246 -34.68 9.63 16.59
CA VAL A 246 -35.81 8.99 15.87
C VAL A 246 -36.89 10.00 15.48
N THR A 247 -37.11 11.00 16.33
CA THR A 247 -38.06 12.10 16.12
C THR A 247 -37.71 13.03 14.96
N ARG A 248 -36.51 12.91 14.37
CA ARG A 248 -35.98 13.80 13.32
C ARG A 248 -35.92 15.27 13.73
N GLN A 249 -35.76 15.53 15.03
CA GLN A 249 -35.61 16.85 15.61
C GLN A 249 -34.38 16.88 16.53
N LYS A 250 -33.74 18.03 16.68
CA LYS A 250 -32.67 18.20 17.68
C LYS A 250 -33.24 17.98 19.09
N MET A 251 -32.39 17.53 20.01
CA MET A 251 -32.79 17.32 21.40
C MET A 251 -33.30 18.63 22.01
N ASP A 252 -34.49 18.59 22.60
CA ASP A 252 -35.01 19.68 23.41
C ASP A 252 -34.46 19.51 24.84
N TRP A 253 -33.37 20.22 25.14
CA TRP A 253 -32.69 20.12 26.43
C TRP A 253 -33.55 20.61 27.60
N GLN A 254 -34.49 21.53 27.39
CA GLN A 254 -35.39 22.02 28.44
C GLN A 254 -36.38 20.91 28.87
N LYS A 255 -36.87 20.15 27.90
CA LYS A 255 -37.72 18.98 28.19
C LYS A 255 -36.92 17.79 28.70
N ALA A 256 -35.69 17.60 28.22
CA ALA A 256 -34.80 16.51 28.65
C ALA A 256 -34.59 16.48 30.18
N SER A 257 -34.46 17.65 30.81
CA SER A 257 -34.34 17.78 32.28
C SER A 257 -35.65 17.53 33.05
N ALA A 258 -36.80 17.62 32.37
CA ALA A 258 -38.12 17.51 32.99
C ALA A 258 -38.76 16.12 32.85
N TYR A 259 -38.31 15.29 31.89
CA TYR A 259 -38.82 13.93 31.71
C TYR A 259 -38.33 13.00 32.85
N LYS A 260 -39.24 12.61 33.74
CA LYS A 260 -39.03 11.48 34.66
C LYS A 260 -39.23 10.17 33.89
N ILE A 261 -38.12 9.63 33.39
CA ILE A 261 -38.03 8.40 32.58
C ILE A 261 -38.81 7.21 33.17
N GLY A 262 -39.01 7.15 34.50
CA GLY A 262 -39.71 6.06 35.16
C GLY A 262 -41.25 6.06 35.10
N GLN A 263 -41.91 7.19 34.80
CA GLN A 263 -43.39 7.24 34.79
C GLN A 263 -44.00 6.91 33.42
N ASP A 264 -43.31 7.24 32.33
CA ASP A 264 -43.82 7.03 30.96
C ASP A 264 -43.45 5.65 30.36
N ILE A 265 -42.54 4.90 31.00
CA ILE A 265 -42.18 3.51 30.59
C ILE A 265 -43.09 2.47 31.28
N GLY A 266 -43.78 2.86 32.37
CA GLY A 266 -44.70 2.00 33.14
C GLY A 266 -46.14 1.93 32.60
N GLY A 267 -46.40 2.42 31.39
CA GLY A 267 -47.71 2.39 30.74
C GLY A 267 -48.06 1.00 30.22
N GLY A 268 -48.31 0.07 31.15
CA GLY A 268 -48.77 -1.28 30.85
C GLY A 268 -50.02 -1.31 29.96
N SER A 269 -50.05 -2.33 29.12
CA SER A 269 -51.24 -2.89 28.46
C SER A 269 -52.53 -2.62 29.25
N ARG A 270 -53.42 -1.78 28.69
CA ARG A 270 -54.84 -1.82 29.00
C ARG A 270 -55.67 -1.64 27.73
N ARG A 271 -56.12 -2.81 27.26
CA ARG A 271 -57.29 -3.13 26.42
C ARG A 271 -57.29 -2.61 24.99
#